data_AF-A0A967U4K3-F1
#
_entry.id   AF-A0A967U4K3-F1
#
_cell.length_a   1.000
_cell.length_b   1.000
_cell.length_c   1.000
_cell.angle_alpha   90.00
_cell.angle_beta   90.00
_cell.angle_gamma   90.00
#
_symmetry.space_group_name_H-M   'P 1'
#
loop_
_entity.id
_entity.type
_entity.pdbx_description
1 polymer ?
#
loop_
_entity_poly.entity_id
_entity_poly.type
_entity_poly.pdbx_seq_one_letter_code
_entity_poly.pdbx_strand_id
1 'polypeptide(L)' 'MGKRLLVIGGSGELGYQVIKHSDSWKSFAAYHSNKLNLKNIESYKLDITDGDKVQKLIKELNPDVVIN' A
#
# COMPACT_ATOMS: atom_id res chain seq x y z
N MET A 1 -6.64 -15.26 10.64
CA MET A 1 -6.08 -14.48 9.51
C MET A 1 -5.98 -13.04 9.97
N GLY A 2 -4.81 -12.39 9.82
CA GLY A 2 -4.64 -10.97 10.15
C GLY A 2 -5.27 -10.06 9.09
N LYS A 3 -5.72 -8.87 9.47
CA LYS A 3 -6.31 -7.91 8.54
C LYS A 3 -5.24 -7.34 7.59
N ARG A 4 -5.62 -7.05 6.34
CA ARG A 4 -4.76 -6.60 5.24
C ARG A 4 -5.02 -5.13 4.91
N LEU A 5 -3.98 -4.31 4.93
CA LEU A 5 -4.05 -2.88 4.67
C LEU A 5 -3.26 -2.53 3.41
N LEU A 6 -3.89 -1.86 2.44
CA LEU A 6 -3.20 -1.24 1.32
C LEU A 6 -3.20 0.27 1.49
N VAL A 7 -2.01 0.89 1.49
CA VAL A 7 -1.86 2.35 1.51
C VAL A 7 -1.35 2.82 0.14
N ILE A 8 -2.23 3.46 -0.62
CA ILE A 8 -1.86 4.17 -1.85
C ILE A 8 -1.22 5.51 -1.45
N GLY A 9 -0.16 5.92 -2.17
CA GLY A 9 0.65 7.05 -1.72
C GLY A 9 1.47 6.76 -0.46
N GLY A 10 1.76 5.48 -0.18
CA GLY A 10 2.47 5.04 1.02
C GLY A 10 3.89 5.62 1.20
N SER A 11 4.48 6.13 0.13
CA SER A 11 5.76 6.85 0.16
C SER A 11 5.67 8.32 0.57
N GLY A 12 4.47 8.89 0.65
CA GLY A 12 4.24 10.25 1.16
C GLY A 12 4.21 10.29 2.69
N GLU A 13 4.27 11.49 3.28
CA GLU A 13 4.39 11.65 4.75
C GLU A 13 3.28 10.93 5.53
N LEU A 14 2.01 11.17 5.18
CA LEU A 14 0.89 10.56 5.88
C LEU A 14 0.85 9.03 5.66
N GLY A 15 1.03 8.59 4.42
CA GLY A 15 1.06 7.16 4.10
C GLY A 15 2.18 6.42 4.84
N TYR A 16 3.34 7.06 4.96
CA TYR A 16 4.47 6.55 5.72
C TYR A 16 4.14 6.38 7.20
N GLN A 17 3.56 7.41 7.84
CA GLN A 17 3.19 7.33 9.26
C GLN A 17 2.13 6.25 9.51
N VAL A 18 1.15 6.11 8.60
CA VAL A 18 0.14 5.05 8.68
C VAL A 18 0.80 3.67 8.64
N ILE A 19 1.65 3.41 7.64
CA ILE A 19 2.33 2.12 7.51
C ILE A 19 3.19 1.83 8.74
N LYS A 20 3.94 2.83 9.22
CA LYS A 20 4.84 2.71 10.36
C LYS A 20 4.13 2.33 11.67
N HIS A 21 2.85 2.64 11.81
CA HIS A 21 2.05 2.33 13.01
C HIS A 21 1.00 1.22 12.76
N SER A 22 1.16 0.46 11.67
CA SER A 22 0.22 -0.61 11.27
C SER A 22 0.68 -2.01 11.67
N ASP A 23 1.47 -2.15 12.74
CA ASP A 23 2.12 -3.42 13.14
C ASP A 23 1.17 -4.60 13.36
N SER A 24 -0.11 -4.33 13.65
CA SER A 24 -1.14 -5.37 13.80
C SER A 24 -1.77 -5.84 12.48
N TRP A 25 -1.32 -5.29 11.34
CA TRP A 25 -1.84 -5.54 10.00
C TRP A 25 -0.77 -6.12 9.09
N LYS A 26 -1.21 -6.90 8.10
CA LYS A 26 -0.38 -7.20 6.92
C LYS A 26 -0.49 -6.01 5.96
N SER A 27 0.51 -5.12 5.99
CA SER A 27 0.47 -3.86 5.27
C SER A 27 1.26 -3.89 3.95
N PHE A 28 0.68 -3.24 2.94
CA PHE A 28 1.23 -3.06 1.61
C PHE A 28 1.26 -1.57 1.28
N ALA A 29 2.29 -1.12 0.58
CA ALA A 29 2.43 0.29 0.18
C ALA A 29 2.44 0.40 -1.34
N ALA A 30 1.69 1.34 -1.91
CA ALA A 30 1.82 1.71 -3.31
C ALA A 30 2.46 3.09 -3.45
N TYR A 31 3.35 3.24 -4.42
CA TYR A 31 4.07 4.49 -4.70
C TYR A 31 4.12 4.76 -6.21
N HIS A 32 4.20 6.03 -6.59
CA HIS A 32 4.36 6.41 -7.99
C HIS A 32 5.85 6.46 -8.38
N SER A 33 6.63 7.32 -7.72
CA SER A 33 8.03 7.59 -8.08
C SER A 33 9.02 7.07 -7.05
N ASN A 34 8.79 7.39 -5.77
CA ASN A 34 9.75 7.11 -4.70
C ASN A 34 9.39 5.81 -3.99
N LYS A 35 10.21 4.77 -4.18
CA LYS A 35 10.00 3.48 -3.52
C LYS A 35 10.14 3.64 -2.02
N LEU A 36 9.19 3.09 -1.27
CA LEU A 36 9.30 3.00 0.18
C LEU A 36 10.21 1.83 0.57
N ASN A 37 11.22 2.12 1.40
CA ASN A 37 12.16 1.12 1.92
C ASN A 37 11.93 0.93 3.42
N LEU A 38 10.86 0.22 3.77
CA LEU A 38 10.59 -0.22 5.13
C LEU A 38 10.81 -1.72 5.26
N LYS A 39 11.42 -2.14 6.37
CA LYS A 39 11.62 -3.56 6.67
C LYS A 39 10.24 -4.22 6.80
N ASN A 40 10.07 -5.37 6.14
CA ASN A 40 8.86 -6.19 6.17
C ASN A 40 7.60 -5.55 5.52
N ILE A 41 7.74 -4.52 4.68
CA ILE A 41 6.62 -3.96 3.92
C ILE A 41 6.84 -4.20 2.42
N GLU A 42 5.88 -4.88 1.80
CA GLU A 42 5.85 -5.04 0.35
C GLU A 42 5.42 -3.71 -0.30
N SER A 43 6.21 -3.23 -1.26
CA SER A 43 5.98 -1.96 -1.96
C SER A 43 5.76 -2.18 -3.44
N TYR A 44 4.70 -1.58 -4.00
CA TYR A 44 4.28 -1.73 -5.39
C TYR A 44 4.32 -0.39 -6.11
N LYS A 45 4.91 -0.36 -7.30
CA LYS A 45 4.83 0.81 -8.17
C LYS A 45 3.44 0.87 -8.80
N LEU A 46 2.73 1.98 -8.61
CA LEU A 46 1.38 2.18 -9.12
C LEU A 46 1.22 3.63 -9.59
N ASP A 47 0.68 3.79 -10.80
CA ASP A 47 0.04 5.02 -11.23
C ASP A 47 -1.46 4.87 -10.94
N ILE A 48 -2.00 5.73 -10.07
CA ILE A 48 -3.40 5.65 -9.64
C ILE A 48 -4.38 6.03 -10.76
N THR A 49 -3.90 6.73 -11.80
CA THR A 49 -4.73 7.12 -12.95
C THR A 49 -4.95 5.94 -13.92
N ASP A 50 -4.13 4.89 -13.82
CA ASP A 50 -4.28 3.64 -14.57
C ASP A 50 -5.25 2.70 -13.83
N GLY A 51 -6.53 2.85 -14.12
CA GLY A 51 -7.61 2.09 -13.46
C GLY A 51 -7.47 0.57 -13.56
N ASP A 52 -6.94 0.04 -14.66
CA ASP A 52 -6.75 -1.39 -14.84
C ASP A 52 -5.65 -1.93 -13.93
N LYS A 53 -4.53 -1.21 -13.81
CA LYS A 53 -3.47 -1.56 -12.85
C LYS A 53 -3.94 -1.45 -11.41
N VAL A 54 -4.75 -0.44 -11.07
CA VAL A 54 -5.35 -0.30 -9.74
C VAL A 54 -6.24 -1.50 -9.41
N GLN A 55 -7.15 -1.87 -10.32
CA GLN A 55 -8.04 -3.02 -10.12
C GLN A 55 -7.26 -4.33 -10.01
N LYS A 56 -6.23 -4.52 -10.84
CA LYS A 56 -5.37 -5.69 -10.79
C LYS A 56 -4.67 -5.80 -9.43
N LEU A 57 -4.06 -4.71 -8.96
CA LEU A 57 -3.37 -4.69 -7.67
C LEU A 57 -4.32 -4.98 -6.50
N ILE A 58 -5.51 -4.37 -6.48
CA ILE A 58 -6.50 -4.61 -5.44
C ILE A 58 -6.96 -6.07 -5.44
N LYS A 59 -7.18 -6.69 -6.61
CA LYS A 59 -7.56 -8.11 -6.71
C LYS A 59 -6.44 -9.04 -6.25
N GLU A 60 -5.20 -8.76 -6.63
CA GLU A 60 -4.02 -9.55 -6.23
C GLU A 60 -3.76 -9.47 -4.72
N LEU A 61 -3.85 -8.26 -4.16
CA LEU A 61 -3.59 -8.03 -2.74
C LEU A 61 -4.79 -8.35 -1.85
N ASN A 62 -6.00 -8.40 -2.39
CA ASN A 62 -7.25 -8.62 -1.66
C ASN A 62 -7.26 -7.94 -0.27
N PRO A 63 -7.08 -6.61 -0.19
CA PRO A 63 -7.00 -5.89 1.08
C PRO A 63 -8.37 -5.79 1.76
N ASP A 64 -8.39 -5.80 3.09
CA ASP A 64 -9.60 -5.54 3.88
C ASP A 64 -9.89 -4.04 3.96
N VAL A 65 -8.83 -3.22 3.94
CA VAL A 65 -8.90 -1.75 4.01
C VAL A 65 -7.94 -1.14 2.99
N VAL A 66 -8.40 -0.09 2.31
CA VAL A 66 -7.60 0.75 1.42
C VAL A 66 -7.59 2.18 1.96
N ILE A 67 -6.40 2.79 2.05
CA ILE A 67 -6.21 4.22 2.31
C ILE A 67 -5.62 4.83 1.04
N ASN A 68 -6.23 5.91 0.53
CA ASN A 68 -5.79 6.69 -0.63
C ASN A 68 -5.54 8.13 -0.19
#